data_AF-A0A653IU56-F1
#
_entry.id   AF-A0A653IU56-F1
#
_cell.length_a   1.000
_cell.length_b   1.000
_cell.length_c   1.000
_cell.angle_alpha   90.00
_cell.angle_beta   90.00
_cell.angle_gamma   90.00
#
_symmetry.space_group_name_H-M   'P 1'
#
loop_
_entity.id
_entity.type
_entity.pdbx_description
1 polymer ?
#
loop_
_entity_poly.entity_id
_entity_poly.type
_entity_poly.pdbx_seq_one_letter_code
_entity_poly.pdbx_strand_id
1 'polypeptide(L)'
;MSKSDRLWARYWNIRDNHQSGHRLPILRHLALSGDTGAMVELSSELGRGGCAANRFSQRGLAYAAYRGGNSLGAQHLAMDAFNRNDLRDYRHWLARAARLGDHDARRELRRFELRLPHSNAALIRRKRPHRPSDFL
;
A
#
# COMPACT_ATOMS: atom_id res chain seq x y z
N MET A 1 20.77 9.95 18.26
CA MET A 1 20.38 9.47 16.91
C MET A 1 20.97 8.10 16.64
N SER A 2 20.10 7.12 16.41
CA SER A 2 20.47 5.77 16.00
C SER A 2 21.14 5.77 14.63
N LYS A 3 21.77 4.65 14.24
CA LYS A 3 22.31 4.48 12.88
C LYS A 3 21.19 4.53 11.83
N SER A 4 20.05 3.92 12.13
CA SER A 4 18.88 3.93 11.25
C SER A 4 18.33 5.34 11.04
N ASP A 5 18.29 6.17 12.09
CA ASP A 5 17.80 7.56 11.99
C ASP A 5 18.69 8.39 11.05
N ARG A 6 20.01 8.19 11.11
CA ARG A 6 20.96 8.87 10.22
C ARG A 6 20.77 8.45 8.77
N LEU A 7 20.49 7.17 8.53
CA LEU A 7 20.22 6.65 7.19
C LEU A 7 18.90 7.19 6.64
N TRP A 8 17.84 7.27 7.46
CA TRP A 8 16.58 7.90 7.08
C TRP A 8 16.74 9.39 6.78
N ALA A 9 17.46 10.13 7.62
CA ALA A 9 17.74 11.55 7.39
C ALA A 9 18.49 11.74 6.06
N ARG A 10 19.50 10.92 5.78
CA ARG A 10 20.23 10.94 4.51
C ARG A 10 19.31 10.58 3.32
N TYR A 11 18.44 9.60 3.48
CA TYR A 11 17.49 9.20 2.46
C TYR A 11 16.56 10.35 2.06
N TRP A 12 15.90 11.01 3.03
CA TRP A 12 15.00 12.13 2.77
C TRP A 12 15.74 13.32 2.15
N ASN A 13 16.96 13.59 2.61
CA ASN A 13 17.79 14.63 2.01
C ASN A 13 18.14 14.37 0.53
N ILE A 14 18.38 13.12 0.14
CA ILE A 14 18.63 12.77 -1.28
C ILE A 14 17.33 12.83 -2.08
N ARG A 15 16.23 12.32 -1.53
CA ARG A 15 14.94 12.20 -2.23
C ARG A 15 14.25 13.54 -2.44
N ASP A 16 14.14 14.34 -1.38
CA ASP A 16 13.31 15.56 -1.36
C ASP A 16 14.15 16.85 -1.43
N ASN A 17 15.37 16.84 -0.87
CA ASN A 17 16.26 18.02 -0.86
C ASN A 17 17.33 17.99 -1.98
N HIS A 18 17.19 17.10 -2.96
CA HIS A 18 18.09 16.95 -4.12
C HIS A 18 19.58 16.82 -3.77
N GLN A 19 19.92 16.31 -2.59
CA GLN A 19 21.32 16.06 -2.25
C GLN A 19 21.92 14.92 -3.09
N SER A 20 23.22 15.00 -3.35
CA SER A 20 23.94 13.98 -4.11
C SER A 20 24.00 12.65 -3.36
N GLY A 21 23.68 11.55 -4.04
CA GLY A 21 23.87 10.20 -3.51
C GLY A 21 22.90 9.16 -4.07
N HIS A 22 23.05 7.92 -3.60
CA HIS A 22 22.20 6.81 -4.01
C HIS A 22 21.18 6.47 -2.90
N ARG A 23 19.91 6.81 -3.14
CA ARG A 23 18.81 6.53 -2.19
C ARG A 23 18.43 5.05 -2.09
N LEU A 24 18.48 4.29 -3.19
CA LEU A 24 18.03 2.89 -3.22
C LEU A 24 18.88 1.94 -2.34
N PRO A 25 20.22 2.00 -2.33
CA PRO A 25 21.02 1.18 -1.43
C PRO A 25 20.71 1.44 0.05
N ILE A 26 20.40 2.70 0.42
CA ILE A 26 20.03 3.06 1.79
C ILE A 26 18.72 2.36 2.17
N LEU A 27 17.67 2.47 1.34
CA LEU A 27 16.40 1.79 1.58
C LEU A 27 16.57 0.26 1.64
N ARG A 28 17.37 -0.33 0.74
CA ARG A 28 17.65 -1.77 0.77
C ARG A 28 18.29 -2.19 2.08
N HIS A 29 19.28 -1.44 2.56
CA HIS A 29 19.93 -1.73 3.83
C HIS A 29 18.93 -1.66 5.00
N LEU A 30 18.12 -0.60 5.06
CA LEU A 30 17.11 -0.43 6.12
C LEU A 30 16.05 -1.55 6.07
N ALA A 31 15.53 -1.86 4.89
CA ALA A 31 14.53 -2.92 4.71
C ALA A 31 15.09 -4.31 5.08
N LEU A 32 16.34 -4.61 4.70
CA LEU A 32 17.01 -5.85 5.11
C LEU A 32 17.27 -5.92 6.62
N SER A 33 17.43 -4.77 7.28
CA SER A 33 17.58 -4.67 8.74
C SER A 33 16.27 -4.85 9.51
N GLY A 34 15.13 -5.02 8.83
CA GLY A 34 13.81 -5.22 9.45
C GLY A 34 12.97 -3.94 9.58
N ASP A 35 13.43 -2.80 9.05
CA ASP A 35 12.65 -1.55 9.09
C ASP A 35 11.44 -1.65 8.17
N THR A 36 10.25 -1.67 8.78
CA THR A 36 8.98 -1.82 8.06
C THR A 36 8.60 -0.60 7.23
N GLY A 37 9.06 0.61 7.60
CA GLY A 37 8.85 1.82 6.81
C GLY A 37 9.69 1.76 5.52
N ALA A 38 10.93 1.29 5.65
CA ALA A 38 11.84 1.15 4.52
C ALA A 38 11.37 0.08 3.54
N MET A 39 10.76 -1.00 4.04
CA MET A 39 10.12 -2.01 3.19
C MET A 39 8.99 -1.42 2.34
N VAL A 40 8.15 -0.55 2.92
CA VAL A 40 7.04 0.12 2.20
C VAL A 40 7.61 1.08 1.16
N GLU A 41 8.55 1.94 1.53
CA GLU A 41 9.18 2.88 0.61
C GLU A 41 9.88 2.16 -0.55
N LEU A 42 10.67 1.11 -0.23
CA LEU A 42 11.33 0.30 -1.25
C LEU A 42 10.32 -0.41 -2.17
N SER A 43 9.20 -0.88 -1.63
CA SER A 43 8.12 -1.49 -2.44
C SER A 43 7.55 -0.49 -3.46
N SER A 44 7.41 0.78 -3.07
CA SER A 44 6.90 1.86 -3.91
C SER A 44 7.87 2.20 -5.04
N GLU A 45 9.16 2.28 -4.72
CA GLU A 45 10.23 2.62 -5.68
C GLU A 45 10.47 1.52 -6.73
N LEU A 46 10.23 0.25 -6.39
CA LEU A 46 10.53 -0.86 -7.30
C LEU A 46 9.59 -0.93 -8.51
N GLY A 47 8.35 -0.41 -8.42
CA GLY A 47 7.38 -0.29 -9.52
C GLY A 47 6.97 -1.59 -10.25
N ARG A 48 7.67 -2.70 -10.02
CA ARG A 48 7.45 -4.00 -10.64
C ARG A 48 6.52 -4.81 -9.75
N GLY A 49 5.33 -5.08 -10.28
CA GLY A 49 4.43 -6.09 -9.75
C GLY A 49 5.13 -7.45 -9.62
N GLY A 50 4.70 -8.25 -8.66
CA GLY A 50 5.29 -9.56 -8.40
C GLY A 50 4.48 -10.34 -7.38
N CYS A 51 4.94 -11.55 -7.03
CA CYS A 51 4.25 -12.40 -6.07
C CYS A 51 4.73 -12.13 -4.63
N ALA A 52 3.86 -12.33 -3.65
CA ALA A 52 4.20 -12.18 -2.23
C ALA A 52 5.32 -13.13 -1.77
N ALA A 53 5.51 -14.27 -2.46
CA ALA A 53 6.59 -15.21 -2.18
C ALA A 53 7.98 -14.67 -2.57
N ASN A 54 8.06 -13.75 -3.54
CA ASN A 54 9.31 -13.08 -3.86
C ASN A 54 9.53 -11.90 -2.91
N ARG A 55 10.40 -12.11 -1.92
CA ARG A 55 10.72 -11.15 -0.85
C ARG A 55 11.19 -9.79 -1.36
N PHE A 56 11.77 -9.71 -2.57
CA PHE A 56 12.26 -8.47 -3.16
C PHE A 56 11.34 -7.89 -4.24
N SER A 57 10.13 -8.44 -4.39
CA SER A 57 9.10 -7.81 -5.20
C SER A 57 8.33 -6.75 -4.42
N GLN A 58 7.63 -5.86 -5.11
CA GLN A 58 6.73 -4.89 -4.48
C GLN A 58 5.74 -5.58 -3.52
N ARG A 59 5.05 -6.63 -3.98
CA ARG A 59 4.05 -7.36 -3.19
C ARG A 59 4.69 -8.10 -2.00
N GLY A 60 5.88 -8.66 -2.17
CA GLY A 60 6.62 -9.34 -1.09
C GLY A 60 7.12 -8.39 0.00
N LEU A 61 7.64 -7.23 -0.38
CA LEU A 61 8.08 -6.19 0.57
C LEU A 61 6.90 -5.58 1.34
N ALA A 62 5.79 -5.27 0.65
CA ALA A 62 4.58 -4.78 1.28
C ALA A 62 4.00 -5.81 2.27
N TYR A 63 4.03 -7.09 1.89
CA TYR A 63 3.61 -8.18 2.78
C TYR A 63 4.53 -8.34 3.99
N ALA A 64 5.85 -8.24 3.81
CA ALA A 64 6.81 -8.26 4.91
C ALA A 64 6.59 -7.09 5.89
N ALA A 65 6.34 -5.89 5.37
CA ALA A 65 6.02 -4.71 6.18
C ALA A 65 4.73 -4.91 6.99
N TYR A 66 3.68 -5.44 6.37
CA TYR A 66 2.43 -5.79 7.05
C TYR A 66 2.66 -6.81 8.16
N ARG A 67 3.45 -7.86 7.90
CA ARG A 67 3.81 -8.88 8.92
C ARG A 67 4.60 -8.29 10.08
N GLY A 68 5.36 -7.21 9.85
CA GLY A 68 6.01 -6.42 10.89
C GLY A 68 5.11 -5.40 11.60
N GLY A 69 3.81 -5.36 11.30
CA GLY A 69 2.83 -4.49 11.97
C GLY A 69 2.60 -3.13 11.30
N ASN A 70 3.22 -2.86 10.15
CA ASN A 70 3.01 -1.60 9.44
C ASN A 70 1.73 -1.64 8.58
N SER A 71 0.76 -0.79 8.92
CA SER A 71 -0.51 -0.69 8.20
C SER A 71 -0.35 -0.27 6.74
N LEU A 72 0.66 0.53 6.42
CA LEU A 72 0.94 0.96 5.04
C LEU A 72 1.31 -0.23 4.15
N GLY A 73 1.94 -1.28 4.70
CA GLY A 73 2.17 -2.52 3.97
C GLY A 73 0.86 -3.16 3.48
N ALA A 74 -0.17 -3.19 4.34
CA ALA A 74 -1.50 -3.65 3.95
C ALA A 74 -2.20 -2.70 2.97
N GLN A 75 -2.03 -1.38 3.09
CA GLN A 75 -2.55 -0.44 2.08
C GLN A 75 -1.94 -0.67 0.70
N HIS A 76 -0.63 -0.91 0.61
CA HIS A 76 0.05 -1.19 -0.65
C HIS A 76 -0.49 -2.46 -1.32
N LEU A 77 -0.75 -3.51 -0.54
CA LEU A 77 -1.38 -4.74 -1.03
C LEU A 77 -2.84 -4.51 -1.46
N ALA A 78 -3.55 -3.62 -0.76
CA ALA A 78 -4.89 -3.21 -1.14
C ALA A 78 -4.87 -2.51 -2.51
N MET A 79 -3.96 -1.54 -2.70
CA MET A 79 -3.87 -0.81 -3.96
C MET A 79 -3.41 -1.70 -5.13
N ASP A 80 -2.50 -2.65 -4.89
CA ASP A 80 -2.14 -3.67 -5.88
C ASP A 80 -3.37 -4.51 -6.31
N ALA A 81 -4.19 -4.95 -5.35
CA ALA A 81 -5.42 -5.67 -5.65
C ALA A 81 -6.43 -4.80 -6.42
N PHE A 82 -6.58 -3.53 -6.01
CA PHE A 82 -7.43 -2.56 -6.72
C PHE A 82 -6.99 -2.37 -8.18
N ASN A 83 -5.69 -2.17 -8.42
CA ASN A 83 -5.11 -2.00 -9.76
C ASN A 83 -5.32 -3.24 -10.64
N ARG A 84 -5.37 -4.44 -10.04
CA ARG A 84 -5.68 -5.70 -10.73
C ARG A 84 -7.19 -5.98 -10.83
N ASN A 85 -8.03 -5.02 -10.46
CA ASN A 85 -9.49 -5.16 -10.42
C ASN A 85 -9.99 -6.27 -9.47
N ASP A 86 -9.19 -6.72 -8.51
CA ASP A 86 -9.60 -7.71 -7.51
C ASP A 86 -10.17 -7.02 -6.26
N LEU A 87 -11.48 -6.76 -6.29
CA LEU A 87 -12.17 -6.07 -5.20
C LEU A 87 -12.29 -6.92 -3.93
N ARG A 88 -12.25 -8.25 -4.04
CA ARG A 88 -12.29 -9.15 -2.88
C ARG A 88 -10.98 -9.05 -2.11
N ASP A 89 -9.87 -9.14 -2.81
CA ASP A 89 -8.53 -9.03 -2.24
C ASP A 89 -8.27 -7.58 -1.77
N TYR A 90 -8.78 -6.58 -2.49
CA TYR A 90 -8.74 -5.19 -2.05
C TYR A 90 -9.46 -4.98 -0.70
N ARG A 91 -10.70 -5.46 -0.56
CA ARG A 91 -11.45 -5.40 0.71
C ARG A 91 -10.74 -6.17 1.83
N HIS A 92 -10.16 -7.32 1.50
CA HIS A 92 -9.38 -8.11 2.45
C HIS A 92 -8.23 -7.29 3.04
N TRP A 93 -7.43 -6.65 2.18
CA TRP A 93 -6.28 -5.87 2.62
C TRP A 93 -6.65 -4.57 3.32
N LEU A 94 -7.73 -3.89 2.88
CA LEU A 94 -8.28 -2.75 3.63
C LEU A 94 -8.68 -3.16 5.06
N ALA A 95 -9.33 -4.32 5.24
CA ALA A 95 -9.68 -4.83 6.56
C ALA A 95 -8.46 -5.11 7.43
N ARG A 96 -7.37 -5.60 6.83
CA ARG A 96 -6.10 -5.80 7.53
C ARG A 96 -5.45 -4.47 7.94
N ALA A 97 -5.39 -3.48 7.04
CA ALA A 97 -4.89 -2.15 7.35
C ALA A 97 -5.70 -1.50 8.49
N ALA A 98 -7.04 -1.54 8.42
CA ALA A 98 -7.92 -0.96 9.44
C ALA A 98 -7.76 -1.61 10.83
N ARG A 99 -7.41 -2.90 10.89
CA ARG A 99 -7.09 -3.61 12.14
C ARG A 99 -5.76 -3.16 12.74
N LEU A 100 -4.80 -2.75 11.91
CA LEU A 100 -3.53 -2.18 12.34
C LEU A 100 -3.61 -0.68 12.69
N GLY A 101 -4.82 -0.12 12.81
CA GLY A 101 -5.03 1.27 13.23
C GLY A 101 -5.22 2.27 12.09
N ASP A 102 -5.27 1.81 10.84
CA ASP A 102 -5.44 2.68 9.69
C ASP A 102 -6.87 3.26 9.59
N HIS A 103 -7.00 4.54 9.93
CA HIS A 103 -8.28 5.24 9.94
C HIS A 103 -8.85 5.46 8.54
N ASP A 104 -7.99 5.66 7.54
CA ASP A 104 -8.40 5.86 6.16
C ASP A 104 -8.93 4.55 5.58
N ALA A 105 -8.22 3.43 5.79
CA ALA A 105 -8.71 2.12 5.41
C ALA A 105 -10.03 1.76 6.12
N ARG A 106 -10.20 2.13 7.39
CA ARG A 106 -11.45 1.93 8.13
C ARG A 106 -12.60 2.77 7.56
N ARG A 107 -12.34 4.01 7.18
CA ARG A 107 -13.32 4.87 6.49
C ARG A 107 -13.69 4.30 5.13
N GLU A 108 -12.69 3.82 4.40
CA GLU A 108 -12.86 3.20 3.09
C GLU A 108 -13.72 1.94 3.14
N LEU A 109 -13.49 1.04 4.11
CA LEU A 109 -14.31 -0.16 4.31
C LEU A 109 -15.78 0.14 4.55
N ARG A 110 -16.08 1.20 5.33
CA ARG A 110 -17.46 1.64 5.57
C ARG A 110 -18.15 2.13 4.29
N ARG A 111 -17.36 2.64 3.34
CA ARG A 111 -17.82 3.15 2.05
C ARG A 111 -17.69 2.12 0.92
N PHE A 112 -17.20 0.92 1.20
CA PHE A 112 -16.81 -0.03 0.15
C PHE A 112 -17.99 -0.48 -0.75
N GLU A 113 -19.24 -0.27 -0.31
CA GLU A 113 -20.43 -0.46 -1.14
C GLU A 113 -20.79 0.75 -2.01
N LEU A 114 -20.10 1.88 -1.93
CA LEU A 114 -20.51 3.16 -2.54
C LEU A 114 -19.70 3.57 -3.78
N ARG A 115 -18.71 2.77 -4.21
CA ARG A 115 -17.63 3.31 -5.04
C ARG A 115 -17.82 3.35 -6.56
N LEU A 116 -18.99 3.00 -7.07
CA LEU A 116 -19.34 3.32 -8.46
C LEU A 116 -20.77 3.84 -8.52
N PRO A 117 -21.00 5.04 -9.07
CA PRO A 117 -22.31 5.38 -9.61
C PRO A 117 -22.79 4.22 -10.49
N HIS A 118 -24.06 3.87 -10.39
CA HIS A 118 -24.62 2.68 -11.05
C HIS A 118 -24.29 2.63 -12.56
N SER A 119 -24.22 3.79 -13.22
CA SER A 119 -23.76 3.96 -14.61
C SER A 119 -22.32 3.48 -14.81
N ASN A 120 -21.38 3.91 -13.98
CA ASN A 120 -19.97 3.51 -14.06
C ASN A 120 -19.77 2.04 -13.65
N ALA A 121 -20.56 1.54 -12.71
CA ALA A 121 -20.57 0.12 -12.36
C ALA A 121 -20.97 -0.74 -13.56
N ALA A 122 -21.93 -0.27 -14.38
CA ALA A 122 -22.31 -0.94 -15.62
C ALA A 122 -21.19 -0.97 -16.67
N LEU A 123 -20.41 0.12 -16.81
CA LEU A 123 -19.29 0.20 -17.77
C LEU A 123 -18.22 -0.86 -17.52
N ILE A 124 -17.99 -1.23 -16.26
CA ILE A 124 -17.02 -2.28 -15.89
C ILE A 124 -17.68 -3.64 -15.60
N ARG A 125 -18.93 -3.84 -16.07
CA ARG A 125 -19.74 -5.08 -15.89
C ARG A 125 -19.95 -5.49 -14.43
N ARG A 126 -20.07 -4.51 -13.54
CA ARG A 126 -20.33 -4.67 -12.09
C ARG A 126 -21.65 -4.03 -11.67
N LYS A 127 -22.61 -3.95 -12.59
CA LYS A 127 -23.96 -3.41 -12.35
C LYS A 127 -24.66 -4.20 -11.24
N ARG A 128 -25.21 -3.49 -10.25
CA ARG A 128 -26.07 -4.04 -9.19
C ARG A 128 -27.50 -3.52 -9.38
N PRO A 129 -28.55 -4.16 -8.83
CA PRO A 129 -29.88 -3.53 -8.75
C PRO A 129 -29.81 -2.19 -8.01
N HIS A 130 -30.59 -1.20 -8.47
CA HIS A 130 -30.65 0.13 -7.87
C HIS A 130 -31.02 0.06 -6.39
N ARG A 131 -30.33 0.85 -5.57
CA ARG A 131 -30.68 1.08 -4.15
C ARG A 131 -31.22 2.50 -3.96
N PRO A 132 -32.06 2.76 -2.95
CA PRO A 132 -32.54 4.11 -2.63
C PRO A 132 -31.42 5.15 -2.45
N SER A 133 -30.25 4.72 -1.97
CA SER A 133 -29.06 5.55 -1.79
C SER A 133 -28.39 6.02 -3.09
N ASP A 134 -28.77 5.48 -4.26
CA ASP A 134 -28.19 5.85 -5.55
C ASP A 134 -28.88 7.09 -6.19
N PHE A 135 -29.98 7.58 -5.59
CA PHE A 135 -30.78 8.72 -6.06
C PHE A 135 -30.69 9.96 -5.15
N LEU A 136 -29.77 9.93 -4.18
CA LEU A 136 -29.38 11.06 -3.32
C LEU A 136 -28.16 11.77 -3.91
#